data_AF-A0A173VPK9-F1
#
_entry.id   AF-A0A173VPK9-F1
#
_cell.length_a   1.000
_cell.length_b   1.000
_cell.length_c   1.000
_cell.angle_alpha   90.00
_cell.angle_beta   90.00
_cell.angle_gamma   90.00
#
_symmetry.space_group_name_H-M   'P 1'
#
loop_
_entity.id
_entity.type
_entity.pdbx_description
1 polymer ?
#
loop_
_entity_poly.entity_id
_entity_poly.type
_entity_poly.pdbx_seq_one_letter_code
_entity_poly.pdbx_strand_id
1 'polypeptide(L)'
;MSEIRFSSKEHEKFFYQMLAKCGKHDSYYSSFFYCVGISEDTRNHVDRMFDFKERLIKPGALHEGWQTGGSARLTRLAFNLWNGYVEKGEESLSTPYEMFDCGYAPYFYEAIRMKYPEYCRELPQVSKKETNHER
;
A
#
# COMPACT_ATOMS: atom_id res chain seq x y z
N MET A 1 -18.31 3.78 3.66
CA MET A 1 -16.86 3.52 3.53
C MET A 1 -16.24 3.90 4.86
N SER A 2 -15.44 3.02 5.46
CA SER A 2 -14.67 3.38 6.65
C SER A 2 -13.74 4.55 6.34
N GLU A 3 -13.53 5.43 7.31
CA GLU A 3 -12.57 6.54 7.18
C GLU A 3 -11.17 5.99 6.89
N ILE A 4 -10.52 6.52 5.85
CA ILE A 4 -9.16 6.12 5.48
C ILE A 4 -8.21 6.60 6.58
N ARG A 5 -7.46 5.67 7.17
CA ARG A 5 -6.44 6.00 8.17
C ARG A 5 -5.16 6.39 7.46
N PHE A 6 -4.59 7.55 7.74
CA PHE A 6 -3.29 7.96 7.23
C PHE A 6 -2.24 7.93 8.33
N SER A 7 -0.97 7.70 7.95
CA SER A 7 0.16 7.69 8.89
C SER A 7 0.55 9.08 9.37
N SER A 8 0.26 10.12 8.58
CA SER A 8 0.47 11.52 8.92
C SER A 8 -0.35 12.44 8.00
N LYS A 9 -0.36 13.75 8.29
CA LYS A 9 -1.00 14.76 7.42
C LYS A 9 -0.31 14.87 6.07
N GLU A 10 1.00 14.66 6.03
CA GLU A 10 1.81 14.68 4.81
C GLU A 10 1.47 13.50 3.91
N HIS A 11 1.21 12.33 4.49
CA HIS A 11 0.72 11.17 3.75
C HIS A 11 -0.66 11.47 3.13
N GLU A 12 -1.61 11.97 3.90
CA GLU A 12 -2.94 12.33 3.39
C GLU A 12 -2.86 13.37 2.25
N LYS A 13 -2.11 14.45 2.47
CA LYS A 13 -1.91 15.50 1.47
C LYS A 13 -1.30 14.94 0.19
N PHE A 14 -0.25 14.14 0.30
CA PHE A 14 0.42 13.53 -0.84
C PHE A 14 -0.54 12.64 -1.63
N PHE A 15 -1.32 11.80 -0.95
CA PHE A 15 -2.27 10.88 -1.57
C PHE A 15 -3.24 11.62 -2.49
N TYR A 16 -3.94 12.63 -1.98
CA TYR A 16 -4.90 13.39 -2.78
C TYR A 16 -4.23 14.21 -3.89
N GLN A 17 -3.04 14.76 -3.64
CA GLN A 17 -2.27 15.48 -4.66
C GLN A 17 -1.89 14.58 -5.84
N MET A 18 -1.48 13.34 -5.59
CA MET A 18 -1.08 12.42 -6.66
C MET A 18 -2.26 11.91 -7.48
N LEU A 19 -3.40 11.64 -6.85
CA LEU A 19 -4.63 11.28 -7.58
C LEU A 19 -5.11 12.44 -8.46
N ALA A 20 -5.09 13.67 -7.93
CA ALA A 20 -5.42 14.86 -8.70
C ALA A 20 -4.45 15.07 -9.88
N LYS A 21 -3.13 14.88 -9.67
CA LYS A 21 -2.10 14.93 -10.71
C LYS A 21 -2.35 13.92 -11.84
N CYS A 22 -2.87 12.74 -11.52
CA CYS A 22 -3.15 11.69 -12.51
C CYS A 22 -4.55 11.80 -13.14
N GLY A 23 -5.47 12.56 -12.54
CA GLY A 23 -6.88 12.64 -12.93
C GLY A 23 -7.61 11.29 -12.82
N LYS A 24 -7.14 10.39 -11.95
CA LYS A 24 -7.66 9.03 -11.78
C LYS A 24 -7.76 8.67 -10.30
N HIS A 25 -8.85 7.99 -9.97
CA HIS A 25 -9.20 7.56 -8.61
C HIS A 25 -9.59 6.08 -8.54
N ASP A 26 -9.14 5.26 -9.50
CA ASP A 26 -9.40 3.83 -9.44
C ASP A 26 -8.52 3.13 -8.38
N SER A 27 -8.78 1.85 -8.14
CA SER A 27 -8.12 1.07 -7.09
C SER A 27 -6.61 0.90 -7.31
N TYR A 28 -6.11 0.96 -8.55
CA TYR A 28 -4.69 0.86 -8.88
C TYR A 28 -3.95 2.13 -8.43
N TYR A 29 -4.43 3.30 -8.84
CA TYR A 29 -3.83 4.58 -8.45
C TYR A 29 -3.97 4.83 -6.96
N SER A 30 -5.13 4.51 -6.38
CA SER A 30 -5.40 4.72 -4.96
C SER A 30 -4.49 3.85 -4.10
N SER A 31 -4.43 2.54 -4.32
CA SER A 31 -3.56 1.66 -3.53
C SER A 31 -2.07 1.99 -3.70
N PHE A 32 -1.63 2.32 -4.92
CA PHE A 32 -0.25 2.69 -5.20
C PHE A 32 0.15 4.00 -4.48
N PHE A 33 -0.57 5.09 -4.70
CA PHE A 33 -0.21 6.39 -4.12
C PHE A 33 -0.41 6.46 -2.62
N TYR A 34 -1.34 5.66 -2.08
CA TYR A 34 -1.44 5.48 -0.64
C TYR A 34 -0.17 4.79 -0.10
N CYS A 35 0.23 3.65 -0.68
CA CYS A 35 1.44 2.94 -0.21
C CYS A 35 2.70 3.83 -0.25
N VAL A 36 3.03 4.40 -1.41
CA VAL A 36 4.22 5.24 -1.55
C VAL A 36 4.08 6.59 -0.84
N GLY A 37 2.88 6.93 -0.37
CA GLY A 37 2.61 8.11 0.43
C GLY A 37 2.99 7.95 1.91
N ILE A 38 3.25 6.73 2.40
CA ILE A 38 3.46 6.46 3.83
C ILE A 38 4.76 7.09 4.35
N SER A 39 5.89 6.92 3.66
CA SER A 39 7.20 7.44 4.10
C SER A 39 7.61 8.68 3.32
N GLU A 40 8.47 9.49 3.94
CA GLU A 40 9.04 10.67 3.30
C GLU A 40 9.91 10.30 2.09
N ASP A 41 10.75 9.26 2.23
CA ASP A 41 11.65 8.80 1.16
C ASP A 41 10.87 8.49 -0.12
N THR A 42 9.79 7.71 -0.03
CA THR A 42 9.00 7.33 -1.21
C THR A 42 8.20 8.50 -1.77
N ARG A 43 7.74 9.44 -0.93
CA ARG A 43 7.10 10.68 -1.40
C ARG A 43 8.05 11.55 -2.21
N ASN A 44 9.27 11.75 -1.71
CA ASN A 44 10.29 12.57 -2.36
C ASN A 44 10.80 11.95 -3.67
N HIS A 45 10.66 10.64 -3.85
CA HIS A 45 11.15 9.91 -5.03
C HIS A 45 10.03 9.32 -5.89
N VAL A 46 8.77 9.77 -5.76
CA VAL A 46 7.64 9.18 -6.51
C VAL A 46 7.83 9.23 -8.03
N ASP A 47 8.46 10.27 -8.59
CA ASP A 47 8.75 10.37 -10.03
C ASP A 47 9.81 9.34 -10.51
N ARG A 48 10.59 8.78 -9.58
CA ARG A 48 11.52 7.66 -9.82
C ARG A 48 10.78 6.33 -9.83
N MET A 49 9.70 6.21 -9.06
CA MET A 49 8.90 4.99 -8.91
C MET A 49 7.77 4.89 -9.94
N PHE A 50 7.28 6.01 -10.46
CA PHE A 50 6.12 6.08 -11.35
C PHE A 50 6.38 7.02 -12.52
N ASP A 51 6.09 6.56 -13.73
CA ASP A 51 6.05 7.39 -14.91
C ASP A 51 4.68 8.04 -15.04
N PHE A 52 4.57 9.35 -14.77
CA PHE A 52 3.29 10.04 -14.87
C PHE A 52 2.79 10.21 -16.31
N LYS A 53 3.69 10.15 -17.30
CA LYS A 53 3.34 10.27 -18.72
C LYS A 53 2.83 8.94 -19.26
N GLU A 54 3.63 7.89 -19.09
CA GLU A 54 3.30 6.54 -19.57
C GLU A 54 2.33 5.81 -18.64
N ARG A 55 2.17 6.30 -17.40
CA ARG A 55 1.34 5.72 -16.34
C ARG A 55 1.75 4.30 -15.96
N LEU A 56 3.06 4.12 -15.80
CA LEU A 56 3.67 2.83 -15.50
C LEU A 56 4.58 2.93 -14.27
N ILE A 57 4.64 1.84 -13.51
CA ILE A 57 5.66 1.68 -12.48
C ILE A 57 7.05 1.60 -13.10
N LYS A 58 8.07 2.03 -12.36
CA LYS A 58 9.48 1.99 -12.75
C LYS A 58 10.25 1.05 -11.80
N PRO A 59 10.35 -0.25 -12.13
CA PRO A 59 10.99 -1.24 -11.27
C PRO A 59 12.42 -0.89 -10.83
N GLY A 60 13.18 -0.20 -11.69
CA GLY A 60 14.55 0.22 -11.38
C GLY A 60 14.70 1.06 -10.11
N ALA A 61 13.61 1.70 -9.64
CA ALA A 61 13.58 2.45 -8.38
C ALA A 61 13.92 1.60 -7.14
N LEU A 62 13.75 0.28 -7.19
CA LEU A 62 14.09 -0.64 -6.10
C LEU A 62 15.60 -0.73 -5.83
N HIS A 63 16.43 -0.39 -6.82
CA HIS A 63 17.89 -0.49 -6.74
C HIS A 63 18.57 0.88 -6.62
N GLU A 64 17.80 1.95 -6.47
CA GLU A 64 18.36 3.29 -6.29
C GLU A 64 18.84 3.50 -4.85
N GLY A 65 19.95 4.21 -4.69
CA GLY A 65 20.64 4.36 -3.40
C GLY A 65 19.89 5.13 -2.31
N TRP A 66 18.74 5.73 -2.62
CA TRP A 66 17.87 6.37 -1.61
C TRP A 66 16.98 5.36 -0.88
N GLN A 67 16.88 4.12 -1.38
CA GLN A 67 16.06 3.10 -0.73
C GLN A 67 16.66 2.67 0.61
N THR A 68 15.84 2.74 1.65
CA THR A 68 16.06 2.08 2.94
C THR A 68 15.27 0.77 2.99
N GLY A 69 15.50 -0.07 4.00
CA GLY A 69 14.70 -1.28 4.19
C GLY A 69 13.20 -0.99 4.35
N GLY A 70 12.82 0.18 4.87
CA GLY A 70 11.42 0.60 5.00
C GLY A 70 10.82 1.04 3.67
N SER A 71 11.51 1.92 2.93
CA SER A 71 11.02 2.42 1.64
C SER A 71 11.01 1.33 0.56
N ALA A 72 11.94 0.36 0.62
CA ALA A 72 11.94 -0.78 -0.29
C ALA A 72 10.68 -1.63 -0.10
N ARG A 73 10.25 -1.90 1.13
CA ARG A 73 8.99 -2.63 1.42
C ARG A 73 7.77 -1.90 0.88
N LEU A 74 7.70 -0.58 1.08
CA LEU A 74 6.63 0.27 0.53
C LEU A 74 6.58 0.20 -1.00
N THR A 75 7.76 0.31 -1.64
CA THR A 75 7.90 0.22 -3.09
C THR A 75 7.44 -1.13 -3.63
N ARG A 76 7.90 -2.23 -3.01
CA ARG A 76 7.53 -3.60 -3.40
C ARG A 76 6.03 -3.83 -3.27
N LEU A 77 5.42 -3.44 -2.15
CA LEU A 77 3.98 -3.57 -1.97
C LEU A 77 3.21 -2.72 -2.99
N ALA A 78 3.61 -1.47 -3.23
CA ALA A 78 2.97 -0.60 -4.22
C ALA A 78 3.03 -1.21 -5.63
N PHE A 79 4.18 -1.74 -6.05
CA PHE A 79 4.34 -2.40 -7.35
C PHE A 79 3.51 -3.68 -7.44
N ASN A 80 3.47 -4.45 -6.35
CA ASN A 80 2.68 -5.67 -6.30
C ASN A 80 1.17 -5.37 -6.40
N LEU A 81 0.67 -4.35 -5.69
CA LEU A 81 -0.72 -3.93 -5.78
C LEU A 81 -1.05 -3.28 -7.13
N TRP A 82 -0.05 -2.71 -7.83
CA TRP A 82 -0.25 -2.19 -9.18
C TRP A 82 -0.62 -3.29 -10.17
N ASN A 83 0.21 -4.32 -10.35
CA ASN A 83 -0.05 -5.33 -11.38
C ASN A 83 0.50 -6.72 -11.04
N GLY A 84 0.71 -7.01 -9.76
CA GLY A 84 1.32 -8.24 -9.31
C GLY A 84 2.83 -8.30 -9.59
N TYR A 85 3.49 -7.15 -9.81
CA TYR A 85 4.93 -7.13 -10.02
C TYR A 85 5.64 -7.78 -8.83
N VAL A 86 6.57 -8.67 -9.17
CA VAL A 86 7.53 -9.29 -8.28
C VAL A 86 8.85 -9.31 -9.02
N GLU A 87 9.93 -8.98 -8.32
CA GLU A 87 11.27 -8.98 -8.89
C GLU A 87 11.78 -10.41 -9.02
N LYS A 88 12.21 -10.77 -10.23
CA LYS A 88 12.69 -12.12 -10.53
C LYS A 88 13.96 -12.42 -9.75
N GLY A 89 13.96 -13.52 -9.00
CA GLY A 89 15.05 -13.91 -8.11
C GLY A 89 14.99 -13.31 -6.71
N GLU A 90 14.05 -12.39 -6.47
CA GLU A 90 13.83 -11.71 -5.18
C GLU A 90 12.35 -11.86 -4.75
N GLU A 91 11.71 -12.96 -5.15
CA GLU A 91 10.29 -13.22 -4.89
C GLU A 91 9.97 -13.28 -3.38
N SER A 92 10.92 -13.78 -2.58
CA SER A 92 10.82 -13.83 -1.11
C SER A 92 10.55 -12.46 -0.50
N LEU A 93 11.11 -11.39 -1.08
CA LEU A 93 10.94 -10.00 -0.60
C LEU A 93 9.52 -9.46 -0.79
N SER A 94 8.67 -10.17 -1.54
CA SER A 94 7.24 -9.84 -1.70
C SER A 94 6.32 -10.72 -0.86
N THR A 95 6.88 -11.52 0.05
CA THR A 95 6.09 -12.37 0.96
C THR A 95 5.65 -11.59 2.20
N PRO A 96 4.59 -12.03 2.90
CA PRO A 96 4.17 -11.39 4.14
C PRO A 96 5.27 -11.28 5.20
N TYR A 97 6.14 -12.30 5.29
CA TYR A 97 7.26 -12.32 6.24
C TYR A 97 8.20 -11.12 6.03
N GLU A 98 8.61 -10.89 4.78
CA GLU A 98 9.52 -9.79 4.45
C GLU A 98 8.84 -8.42 4.45
N MET A 99 7.59 -8.35 3.98
CA MET A 99 6.89 -7.06 3.84
C MET A 99 6.36 -6.52 5.16
N PHE A 100 5.69 -7.34 5.99
CA PHE A 100 4.90 -6.86 7.12
C PHE A 100 5.68 -6.78 8.45
N ASP A 101 6.94 -7.21 8.49
CA ASP A 101 7.81 -7.04 9.66
C ASP A 101 8.35 -5.60 9.78
N CYS A 102 7.44 -4.63 9.87
CA CYS A 102 7.76 -3.22 10.07
C CYS A 102 6.59 -2.41 10.65
N GLY A 103 6.89 -1.22 11.17
CA GLY A 103 5.88 -0.30 11.74
C GLY A 103 4.84 0.22 10.75
N TYR A 104 5.00 -0.04 9.45
CA TYR A 104 4.02 0.36 8.42
C TYR A 104 2.90 -0.65 8.20
N ALA A 105 3.02 -1.87 8.75
CA ALA A 105 2.05 -2.95 8.54
C ALA A 105 0.57 -2.55 8.75
N PRO A 106 0.19 -1.75 9.77
CA PRO A 106 -1.20 -1.30 9.92
C PRO A 106 -1.74 -0.53 8.70
N TYR A 107 -0.90 0.27 8.04
CA TYR A 107 -1.27 1.07 6.88
C TYR A 107 -1.29 0.23 5.59
N PHE A 108 -0.56 -0.88 5.52
CA PHE A 108 -0.62 -1.78 4.36
C PHE A 108 -2.02 -2.36 4.15
N TYR A 109 -2.74 -2.60 5.24
CA TYR A 109 -4.14 -3.03 5.17
C TYR A 109 -5.05 -1.98 4.53
N GLU A 110 -4.80 -0.69 4.74
CA GLU A 110 -5.56 0.36 4.05
C GLU A 110 -5.29 0.35 2.53
N ALA A 111 -4.03 0.16 2.12
CA ALA A 111 -3.69 0.03 0.70
C ALA A 111 -4.38 -1.19 0.05
N ILE A 112 -4.42 -2.32 0.77
CA ILE A 112 -5.09 -3.55 0.32
C ILE A 112 -6.61 -3.34 0.24
N ARG A 113 -7.22 -2.66 1.22
CA ARG A 113 -8.66 -2.29 1.19
C ARG A 113 -8.99 -1.41 -0.01
N MET A 114 -8.13 -0.46 -0.34
CA MET A 114 -8.29 0.39 -1.52
C MET A 114 -8.15 -0.41 -2.81
N LYS A 115 -7.26 -1.40 -2.84
CA LYS A 115 -7.07 -2.25 -4.01
C LYS A 115 -8.26 -3.18 -4.26
N TYR A 116 -8.81 -3.74 -3.19
CA TYR A 116 -9.80 -4.83 -3.20
C TYR A 116 -11.03 -4.51 -2.32
N PRO A 117 -11.75 -3.40 -2.59
CA PRO A 117 -12.83 -2.93 -1.71
C PRO A 117 -13.97 -3.95 -1.57
N GLU A 118 -14.21 -4.75 -2.61
CA GLU A 118 -15.22 -5.82 -2.61
C GLU A 118 -14.85 -7.02 -1.73
N TYR A 119 -13.56 -7.29 -1.52
CA TYR A 119 -13.07 -8.42 -0.72
C TYR A 119 -12.78 -8.04 0.73
N CYS A 120 -12.54 -6.76 1.01
CA CYS A 120 -12.22 -6.28 2.35
C CYS A 120 -13.41 -5.65 3.09
N ARG A 121 -14.62 -6.19 2.85
CA ARG A 121 -15.83 -5.81 3.61
C ARG A 121 -15.70 -6.24 5.07
N GLU A 122 -16.46 -5.58 5.94
CA GLU A 122 -16.53 -5.99 7.35
C GLU A 122 -16.89 -7.47 7.44
N LEU A 123 -16.10 -8.21 8.23
CA LEU A 123 -16.39 -9.62 8.49
C LEU A 123 -17.75 -9.73 9.18
N PRO A 124 -18.55 -10.76 8.86
CA PRO A 124 -19.78 -11.01 9.59
C PRO A 124 -19.50 -11.06 11.09
N GLN A 125 -20.29 -10.33 11.88
CA GLN A 125 -20.23 -10.44 13.33
C GLN A 125 -20.54 -11.89 13.71
N VAL A 126 -19.55 -12.60 14.24
CA VAL A 126 -19.80 -13.92 14.82
C VAL A 126 -20.59 -13.66 16.09
N SER A 127 -21.89 -13.92 16.05
CA SER A 127 -22.75 -13.88 17.23
C SER A 127 -22.11 -14.75 18.30
N LYS A 128 -21.66 -14.15 19.41
CA LYS A 128 -21.23 -14.91 20.59
C LYS A 128 -22.45 -15.68 21.06
N LYS A 129 -22.50 -16.99 20.83
CA LYS A 129 -23.43 -17.85 21.56
C LYS A 129 -22.98 -17.78 23.01
N GLU A 130 -23.77 -17.13 23.85
CA GLU A 130 -23.65 -17.23 25.29
C GLU A 130 -23.80 -18.71 25.65
N THR A 131 -22.68 -19.37 25.95
CA THR A 131 -22.71 -20.64 26.65
C THR A 131 -23.17 -20.34 28.07
N ASN A 132 -24.48 -20.35 28.29
CA ASN A 132 -25.07 -20.50 29.62
C ASN A 132 -24.54 -21.82 30.20
N HIS A 133 -23.47 -21.74 30.99
CA HIS A 133 -23.15 -22.80 31.93
C HIS A 133 -24.14 -22.69 33.09
N GLU A 134 -25.32 -23.27 32.91
CA GLU A 134 -26.09 -23.75 34.05
C GLU A 134 -25.39 -25.00 34.59
N ARG A 135 -24.77 -24.87 35.77
CA ARG A 135 -24.64 -25.93 36.77
C ARG A 135 -24.37 -25.32 38.14
#